data_AF-A0A1F9PA02-F1
#
_entry.id   AF-A0A1F9PA02-F1
#
_cell.length_a   1.000
_cell.length_b   1.000
_cell.length_c   1.000
_cell.angle_alpha   90.00
_cell.angle_beta   90.00
_cell.angle_gamma   90.00
#
_symmetry.space_group_name_H-M   'P 1'
#
loop_
_entity.id
_entity.type
_entity.pdbx_description
1 polymer ?
#
loop_
_entity_poly.entity_id
_entity_poly.type
_entity_poly.pdbx_seq_one_letter_code
_entity_poly.pdbx_strand_id
1 'polypeptide(L)'
;MNQHRNEILRFNFIGFLVAILVAFALGGCASVPKESVELSKEVGKGIAESQRSYTGLLNTYFSSKKQQVDQWIENEYLPEYLSKIQAELKKAGQPTTLSPEQLRDVLRDVIVERDQKHTDLENTRLLLLTKSNEHYTLLSQGNAGVTGLLQSMVDVKEATSSASQTIKTASGGKVDLEQIEKKFNDYLIKAGAASAKATNLYDTIKSALEKKGE
;
A
#
# COMPACT_ATOMS: atom_id res chain seq x y z
N MET A 1 -4.58 33.82 64.06
CA MET A 1 -4.82 34.73 62.90
C MET A 1 -4.26 34.21 61.56
N ASN A 2 -4.02 32.89 61.40
CA ASN A 2 -3.39 32.32 60.18
C ASN A 2 -4.30 31.35 59.39
N GLN A 3 -5.50 31.04 59.88
CA GLN A 3 -6.36 30.01 59.26
C GLN A 3 -7.27 30.56 58.15
N HIS A 4 -7.77 31.80 58.29
CA HIS A 4 -8.60 32.45 57.25
C HIS A 4 -7.81 32.91 56.00
N ARG A 5 -6.51 33.17 56.13
CA ARG A 5 -5.69 33.64 55.00
C ARG A 5 -5.40 32.54 53.97
N ASN A 6 -5.38 31.27 54.40
CA ASN A 6 -5.12 30.11 53.55
C ASN A 6 -6.34 29.69 52.73
N GLU A 7 -7.58 29.93 53.19
CA GLU A 7 -8.78 29.58 52.43
C GLU A 7 -9.05 30.55 51.27
N ILE A 8 -8.77 31.84 51.47
CA ILE A 8 -8.92 32.87 50.41
C ILE A 8 -7.88 32.65 49.28
N LEU A 9 -6.65 32.26 49.63
CA LEU A 9 -5.61 31.90 48.65
C LEU A 9 -5.93 30.60 47.90
N ARG A 10 -6.54 29.61 48.55
CA ARG A 10 -6.99 28.35 47.92
C ARG A 10 -8.15 28.56 46.95
N PHE A 11 -9.10 29.44 47.28
CA PHE A 11 -10.23 29.76 46.40
C PHE A 11 -9.79 30.46 45.10
N ASN A 12 -8.81 31.38 45.20
CA ASN A 12 -8.25 32.08 44.05
C ASN A 12 -7.38 31.16 43.16
N PHE A 13 -6.67 30.21 43.77
CA PHE A 13 -5.84 29.23 43.04
C PHE A 13 -6.68 28.19 42.29
N ILE A 14 -7.77 27.72 42.89
CA ILE A 14 -8.71 26.79 42.23
C ILE A 14 -9.44 27.49 41.08
N GLY A 15 -9.88 28.74 41.27
CA GLY A 15 -10.49 29.53 40.20
C GLY A 15 -9.54 29.77 39.02
N PHE A 16 -8.26 30.03 39.30
CA PHE A 16 -7.22 30.19 38.29
C PHE A 16 -6.92 28.89 37.52
N LEU A 17 -6.88 27.74 38.21
CA LEU A 17 -6.70 26.43 37.58
C LEU A 17 -7.90 26.04 36.69
N VAL A 18 -9.13 26.33 37.13
CA VAL A 18 -10.33 26.10 36.31
C VAL A 18 -10.35 27.00 35.08
N ALA A 19 -9.93 28.27 35.20
CA ALA A 19 -9.82 29.19 34.07
C ALA A 19 -8.78 28.74 33.04
N ILE A 20 -7.63 28.22 33.47
CA ILE A 20 -6.61 27.63 32.59
C ILE A 20 -7.16 26.38 31.89
N LEU A 21 -7.87 25.52 32.62
CA LEU A 21 -8.42 24.28 32.07
C LEU A 21 -9.53 24.55 31.05
N VAL A 22 -10.35 25.60 31.27
CA VAL A 22 -11.34 26.10 30.30
C VAL A 22 -10.65 26.75 29.10
N ALA A 23 -9.58 27.52 29.29
CA ALA A 23 -8.82 28.10 28.18
C ALA A 23 -8.15 27.04 27.28
N PHE A 24 -7.63 25.95 27.87
CA PHE A 24 -7.13 24.80 27.12
C PHE A 24 -8.24 23.99 26.44
N ALA A 25 -9.41 23.87 27.08
CA ALA A 25 -10.57 23.20 26.48
C ALA A 25 -11.16 23.96 25.28
N LEU A 26 -11.06 25.29 25.25
CA LEU A 26 -11.50 26.13 24.14
C LEU A 26 -10.46 26.25 23.01
N GLY A 27 -9.18 26.01 23.30
CA GLY A 27 -8.09 25.98 22.30
C GLY A 27 -7.98 24.67 21.51
N GLY A 28 -8.80 23.66 21.81
CA GLY A 28 -8.73 22.31 21.23
C GLY A 28 -9.41 22.14 19.86
N CYS A 29 -10.17 23.12 19.37
CA CYS A 29 -10.71 23.11 18.00
C CYS A 29 -9.71 23.71 17.02
N ALA A 30 -8.57 23.05 16.81
CA ALA A 30 -7.68 23.42 15.72
C ALA A 30 -8.39 23.10 14.40
N SER A 31 -8.80 24.15 13.66
CA SER A 31 -9.25 24.02 12.27
C SER A 31 -8.19 23.26 11.49
N VAL A 32 -8.59 22.24 10.72
CA VAL A 32 -7.67 21.57 9.81
C VAL A 32 -7.16 22.63 8.81
N PRO A 33 -5.84 22.81 8.66
CA PRO A 33 -5.28 23.82 7.78
C PRO A 33 -5.36 23.36 6.31
N LYS A 34 -5.53 24.31 5.37
CA LYS A 34 -5.60 24.04 3.93
C LYS A 34 -4.33 23.37 3.40
N GLU A 35 -3.22 23.68 4.03
CA GLU A 35 -1.88 23.12 3.80
C GLU A 35 -1.86 21.60 3.98
N SER A 36 -2.72 21.03 4.85
CA SER A 36 -2.83 19.57 5.02
C SER A 36 -3.44 18.91 3.78
N VAL A 37 -4.40 19.56 3.13
CA VAL A 37 -4.99 19.09 1.86
C VAL A 37 -3.94 19.13 0.74
N GLU A 38 -3.20 20.23 0.63
CA GLU A 38 -2.13 20.38 -0.37
C GLU A 38 -1.03 19.36 -0.19
N LEU A 39 -0.57 19.14 1.05
CA LEU A 39 0.40 18.10 1.36
C LEU A 39 -0.09 16.71 0.97
N SER A 40 -1.36 16.37 1.28
CA SER A 40 -1.93 15.07 0.89
C SER A 40 -2.05 14.93 -0.64
N LYS A 41 -2.35 16.00 -1.37
CA LYS A 41 -2.30 15.98 -2.85
C LYS A 41 -0.87 15.71 -3.35
N GLU A 42 0.14 16.31 -2.73
CA GLU A 42 1.54 16.09 -3.10
C GLU A 42 2.01 14.66 -2.79
N VAL A 43 1.58 14.08 -1.67
CA VAL A 43 1.77 12.65 -1.38
C VAL A 43 1.17 11.77 -2.50
N GLY A 44 -0.01 12.13 -3.01
CA GLY A 44 -0.63 11.45 -4.15
C GLY A 44 0.23 11.48 -5.42
N LYS A 45 0.88 12.62 -5.73
CA LYS A 45 1.83 12.72 -6.84
C LYS A 45 3.08 11.87 -6.60
N GLY A 46 3.61 11.89 -5.37
CA GLY A 46 4.75 11.07 -4.97
C GLY A 46 4.50 9.57 -5.12
N ILE A 47 3.30 9.10 -4.74
CA ILE A 47 2.87 7.71 -4.95
C ILE A 47 2.90 7.35 -6.45
N ALA A 48 2.36 8.20 -7.31
CA ALA A 48 2.34 7.97 -8.76
C ALA A 48 3.76 7.98 -9.37
N GLU A 49 4.64 8.88 -8.94
CA GLU A 49 6.01 8.94 -9.44
C GLU A 49 6.86 7.75 -8.96
N SER A 50 6.64 7.32 -7.72
CA SER A 50 7.26 6.12 -7.16
C SER A 50 6.86 4.88 -7.95
N GLN A 51 5.58 4.73 -8.32
CA GLN A 51 5.10 3.64 -9.16
C GLN A 51 5.78 3.60 -10.53
N ARG A 52 5.93 4.77 -11.19
CA ARG A 52 6.64 4.88 -12.47
C ARG A 52 8.12 4.49 -12.33
N SER A 53 8.78 5.01 -11.32
CA SER A 53 10.19 4.72 -11.03
C SER A 53 10.43 3.22 -10.79
N TYR A 54 9.56 2.58 -9.99
CA TYR A 54 9.65 1.15 -9.73
C TYR A 54 9.41 0.31 -11.00
N THR A 55 8.43 0.69 -11.82
CA THR A 55 8.17 0.05 -13.12
C THR A 55 9.39 0.15 -14.03
N GLY A 56 10.01 1.33 -14.13
CA GLY A 56 11.24 1.55 -14.90
C GLY A 56 12.41 0.69 -14.42
N LEU A 57 12.58 0.59 -13.09
CA LEU A 57 13.61 -0.26 -12.47
C LEU A 57 13.42 -1.73 -12.83
N LEU A 58 12.20 -2.27 -12.66
CA LEU A 58 11.93 -3.67 -13.01
C LEU A 58 12.19 -3.97 -14.48
N ASN A 59 11.75 -3.09 -15.38
CA ASN A 59 11.97 -3.26 -16.82
C ASN A 59 13.47 -3.28 -17.16
N THR A 60 14.25 -2.38 -16.58
CA THR A 60 15.70 -2.31 -16.79
C THR A 60 16.41 -3.54 -16.22
N TYR A 61 16.05 -3.92 -14.99
CA TYR A 61 16.64 -5.06 -14.29
C TYR A 61 16.42 -6.37 -15.06
N PHE A 62 15.18 -6.66 -15.46
CA PHE A 62 14.86 -7.90 -16.17
C PHE A 62 15.40 -7.92 -17.60
N SER A 63 15.53 -6.75 -18.26
CA SER A 63 16.23 -6.68 -19.55
C SER A 63 17.71 -7.04 -19.41
N SER A 64 18.39 -6.53 -18.39
CA SER A 64 19.78 -6.90 -18.09
C SER A 64 19.92 -8.39 -17.75
N LYS A 65 18.94 -8.97 -17.05
CA LYS A 65 18.95 -10.41 -16.74
C LYS A 65 18.75 -11.30 -17.97
N LYS A 66 17.91 -10.91 -18.93
CA LYS A 66 17.80 -11.64 -20.21
C LYS A 66 19.11 -11.62 -20.98
N GLN A 67 19.79 -10.47 -21.04
CA GLN A 67 21.11 -10.38 -21.65
C GLN A 67 22.15 -11.27 -20.94
N GLN A 68 22.11 -11.36 -19.61
CA GLN A 68 22.97 -12.27 -18.85
C GLN A 68 22.68 -13.74 -19.17
N VAL A 69 21.41 -14.11 -19.39
CA VAL A 69 21.06 -15.46 -19.85
C VAL A 69 21.64 -15.73 -21.23
N ASP A 70 21.56 -14.77 -22.16
CA ASP A 70 22.12 -14.94 -23.50
C ASP A 70 23.65 -15.13 -23.45
N GLN A 71 24.34 -14.33 -22.64
CA GLN A 71 25.78 -14.46 -22.41
C GLN A 71 26.14 -15.79 -21.77
N TRP A 72 25.37 -16.25 -20.79
CA TRP A 72 25.59 -17.56 -20.15
C TRP A 72 25.35 -18.72 -21.12
N ILE A 73 24.30 -18.64 -21.96
CA ILE A 73 24.01 -19.64 -22.99
C ILE A 73 25.21 -19.80 -23.94
N GLU A 74 25.74 -18.68 -24.42
CA GLU A 74 26.82 -18.65 -25.40
C GLU A 74 28.17 -19.09 -24.81
N ASN A 75 28.53 -18.56 -23.64
CA ASN A 75 29.88 -18.68 -23.10
C ASN A 75 30.08 -19.84 -22.13
N GLU A 76 29.00 -20.36 -21.54
CA GLU A 76 29.07 -21.40 -20.51
C GLU A 76 28.26 -22.64 -20.90
N TYR A 77 26.94 -22.49 -21.11
CA TYR A 77 26.04 -23.62 -21.31
C TYR A 77 26.32 -24.39 -22.59
N LEU A 78 26.39 -23.72 -23.75
CA LEU A 78 26.60 -24.38 -25.04
C LEU A 78 27.95 -25.12 -25.08
N PRO A 79 29.09 -24.52 -24.68
CA PRO A 79 30.36 -25.24 -24.58
C PRO A 79 30.31 -26.46 -23.68
N GLU A 80 29.70 -26.35 -22.49
CA GLU A 80 29.57 -27.47 -21.55
C GLU A 80 28.68 -28.59 -22.12
N TYR A 81 27.55 -28.21 -22.73
CA TYR A 81 26.61 -29.14 -23.34
C TYR A 81 27.25 -29.92 -24.49
N LEU A 82 27.97 -29.24 -25.38
CA LEU A 82 28.72 -29.88 -26.46
C LEU A 82 29.81 -30.81 -25.92
N SER A 83 30.54 -30.41 -24.87
CA SER A 83 31.56 -31.24 -24.24
C SER A 83 30.98 -32.54 -23.67
N LYS A 84 29.80 -32.47 -23.04
CA LYS A 84 29.07 -33.64 -22.54
C LYS A 84 28.69 -34.59 -23.67
N ILE A 85 28.13 -34.09 -24.77
CA ILE A 85 27.77 -34.91 -25.93
C ILE A 85 29.02 -35.59 -26.52
N GLN A 86 30.10 -34.83 -26.72
CA GLN A 86 31.36 -35.37 -27.25
C GLN A 86 31.95 -36.46 -26.35
N ALA A 87 31.85 -36.30 -25.02
CA ALA A 87 32.29 -37.31 -24.06
C ALA A 87 31.48 -38.61 -24.19
N GLU A 88 30.16 -38.53 -24.36
CA GLU A 88 29.31 -39.70 -24.56
C GLU A 88 29.58 -40.40 -25.90
N LEU A 89 29.77 -39.63 -26.99
CA LEU A 89 30.15 -40.19 -28.30
C LEU A 89 31.49 -40.93 -28.22
N LYS A 90 32.48 -40.35 -27.53
CA LYS A 90 33.79 -40.98 -27.32
C LYS A 90 33.67 -42.29 -26.54
N LYS A 91 32.85 -42.34 -25.49
CA LYS A 91 32.60 -43.58 -24.71
C LYS A 91 31.93 -44.65 -25.58
N ALA A 92 31.04 -44.25 -26.49
CA ALA A 92 30.36 -45.15 -27.41
C ALA A 92 31.24 -45.58 -28.61
N GLY A 93 32.50 -45.14 -28.70
CA GLY A 93 33.38 -45.42 -29.85
C GLY A 93 32.94 -44.74 -31.15
N GLN A 94 32.11 -43.70 -31.06
CA GLN A 94 31.61 -42.94 -32.20
C GLN A 94 32.50 -41.72 -32.49
N PRO A 95 32.47 -41.17 -33.72
CA PRO A 95 33.13 -39.90 -34.03
C PRO A 95 32.62 -38.78 -33.13
N THR A 96 33.53 -37.97 -32.57
CA THR A 96 33.17 -36.81 -31.71
C THR A 96 32.72 -35.59 -32.51
N THR A 97 32.85 -35.62 -33.84
CA THR A 97 32.33 -34.60 -34.74
C THR A 97 30.84 -34.80 -34.93
N LEU A 98 30.06 -33.74 -34.71
CA LEU A 98 28.61 -33.77 -34.88
C LEU A 98 28.23 -33.64 -36.36
N SER A 99 27.29 -34.47 -36.81
CA SER A 99 26.62 -34.34 -38.11
C SER A 99 25.71 -33.09 -38.14
N PRO A 100 25.33 -32.61 -39.34
CA PRO A 100 24.36 -31.52 -39.47
C PRO A 100 23.03 -31.79 -38.74
N GLU A 101 22.57 -33.04 -38.74
CA GLU A 101 21.37 -33.47 -38.02
C GLU A 101 21.54 -33.28 -36.50
N GLN A 102 22.64 -33.80 -35.93
CA GLN A 102 22.94 -33.67 -34.50
C GLN A 102 23.15 -32.21 -34.08
N LEU A 103 23.76 -31.38 -34.94
CA LEU A 103 23.90 -29.95 -34.67
C LEU A 103 22.55 -29.24 -34.63
N ARG A 104 21.59 -29.61 -35.49
CA ARG A 104 20.23 -29.06 -35.44
C ARG A 104 19.52 -29.43 -34.13
N ASP A 105 19.70 -30.65 -33.64
CA ASP A 105 19.12 -31.09 -32.37
C ASP A 105 19.73 -30.33 -31.20
N VAL A 106 21.06 -30.17 -31.16
CA VAL A 106 21.74 -29.35 -30.15
C VAL A 106 21.24 -27.90 -30.16
N LEU A 107 21.14 -27.29 -31.34
CA LEU A 107 20.63 -25.93 -31.46
C LEU A 107 19.19 -25.81 -30.97
N ARG A 108 18.34 -26.82 -31.24
CA ARG A 108 16.97 -26.85 -30.72
C ARG A 108 16.96 -26.90 -29.19
N ASP A 109 17.75 -27.79 -28.58
CA ASP A 109 17.82 -27.92 -27.13
C ASP A 109 18.30 -26.63 -26.46
N VAL A 110 19.30 -25.97 -27.06
CA VAL A 110 19.85 -24.69 -26.57
C VAL A 110 18.82 -23.56 -26.69
N ILE A 111 18.07 -23.50 -27.79
CA ILE A 111 16.98 -22.53 -27.96
C ILE A 111 15.89 -22.77 -26.92
N VAL A 112 15.49 -24.02 -26.69
CA VAL A 112 14.48 -24.37 -25.68
C VAL A 112 14.94 -23.96 -24.28
N GLU A 113 16.19 -24.25 -23.90
CA GLU A 113 16.74 -23.86 -22.60
C GLU A 113 16.77 -22.33 -22.41
N ARG A 114 17.21 -21.60 -23.44
CA ARG A 114 17.22 -20.13 -23.43
C ARG A 114 15.81 -19.58 -23.28
N ASP A 115 14.89 -20.03 -24.11
CA ASP A 115 13.51 -19.52 -24.17
C ASP A 115 12.76 -19.82 -22.87
N GLN A 116 13.01 -20.97 -22.23
CA GLN A 116 12.47 -21.29 -20.92
C GLN A 116 12.94 -20.29 -19.86
N LYS A 117 14.25 -20.00 -19.77
CA LYS A 117 14.77 -19.03 -18.80
C LYS A 117 14.28 -17.61 -19.08
N HIS A 118 14.20 -17.19 -20.35
CA HIS A 118 13.62 -15.90 -20.72
C HIS A 118 12.15 -15.80 -20.33
N THR A 119 11.39 -16.88 -20.51
CA THR A 119 9.98 -16.98 -20.11
C THR A 119 9.83 -16.88 -18.60
N ASP A 120 10.66 -17.57 -17.83
CA ASP A 120 10.63 -17.50 -16.35
C ASP A 120 10.95 -16.08 -15.84
N LEU A 121 11.95 -15.42 -16.44
CA LEU A 121 12.28 -14.03 -16.14
C LEU A 121 11.11 -13.10 -16.48
N GLU A 122 10.45 -13.31 -17.61
CA GLU A 122 9.30 -12.50 -18.04
C GLU A 122 8.10 -12.69 -17.12
N ASN A 123 7.76 -13.94 -16.77
CA ASN A 123 6.68 -14.25 -15.85
C ASN A 123 6.93 -13.64 -14.46
N THR A 124 8.18 -13.69 -13.98
CA THR A 124 8.57 -13.08 -12.71
C THR A 124 8.43 -11.55 -12.77
N ARG A 125 8.87 -10.92 -13.87
CA ARG A 125 8.70 -9.48 -14.10
C ARG A 125 7.23 -9.07 -14.06
N LEU A 126 6.37 -9.81 -14.76
CA LEU A 126 4.93 -9.55 -14.81
C LEU A 126 4.29 -9.71 -13.43
N LEU A 127 4.64 -10.76 -12.68
CA LEU A 127 4.14 -10.97 -11.32
C LEU A 127 4.49 -9.80 -10.40
N LEU A 128 5.75 -9.35 -10.40
CA LEU A 128 6.21 -8.24 -9.58
C LEU A 128 5.55 -6.92 -9.98
N LEU A 129 5.38 -6.67 -11.29
CA LEU A 129 4.66 -5.49 -11.77
C LEU A 129 3.20 -5.49 -11.34
N THR A 130 2.50 -6.62 -11.47
CA THR A 130 1.11 -6.74 -11.03
C THR A 130 0.98 -6.49 -9.54
N LYS A 131 1.81 -7.14 -8.71
CA LYS A 131 1.77 -6.96 -7.25
C LYS A 131 2.09 -5.54 -6.83
N SER A 132 3.10 -4.93 -7.46
CA SER A 132 3.43 -3.53 -7.24
C SER A 132 2.27 -2.60 -7.62
N ASN A 133 1.67 -2.78 -8.79
CA ASN A 133 0.56 -1.95 -9.25
C ASN A 133 -0.68 -2.08 -8.35
N GLU A 134 -0.97 -3.28 -7.83
CA GLU A 134 -2.00 -3.49 -6.81
C GLU A 134 -1.71 -2.65 -5.55
N HIS A 135 -0.48 -2.71 -5.02
CA HIS A 135 -0.09 -1.92 -3.84
C HIS A 135 -0.16 -0.40 -4.07
N TYR A 136 0.34 0.11 -5.18
CA TYR A 136 0.27 1.53 -5.50
C TYR A 136 -1.16 2.02 -5.73
N THR A 137 -2.03 1.17 -6.29
CA THR A 137 -3.46 1.46 -6.42
C THR A 137 -4.10 1.62 -5.05
N LEU A 138 -3.83 0.71 -4.11
CA LEU A 138 -4.33 0.80 -2.74
C LEU A 138 -3.82 2.06 -2.02
N LEU A 139 -2.54 2.39 -2.17
CA LEU A 139 -1.95 3.60 -1.59
C LEU A 139 -2.59 4.87 -2.17
N SER A 140 -2.78 4.90 -3.49
CA SER A 140 -3.42 6.03 -4.18
C SER A 140 -4.87 6.23 -3.71
N GLN A 141 -5.65 5.16 -3.63
CA GLN A 141 -7.02 5.18 -3.12
C GLN A 141 -7.09 5.63 -1.66
N GLY A 142 -6.22 5.10 -0.80
CA GLY A 142 -6.12 5.50 0.60
C GLY A 142 -5.78 6.97 0.75
N ASN A 143 -4.79 7.47 0.00
CA ASN A 143 -4.43 8.89 0.01
C ASN A 143 -5.57 9.77 -0.51
N ALA A 144 -6.28 9.37 -1.57
CA ALA A 144 -7.44 10.11 -2.07
C ALA A 144 -8.56 10.20 -1.02
N GLY A 145 -8.81 9.11 -0.27
CA GLY A 145 -9.73 9.09 0.85
C GLY A 145 -9.32 10.08 1.96
N VAL A 146 -8.04 10.09 2.34
CA VAL A 146 -7.49 11.07 3.31
C VAL A 146 -7.62 12.50 2.81
N THR A 147 -7.27 12.77 1.55
CA THR A 147 -7.43 14.09 0.93
C THR A 147 -8.90 14.56 0.99
N GLY A 148 -9.86 13.66 0.69
CA GLY A 148 -11.29 13.97 0.76
C GLY A 148 -11.78 14.27 2.18
N LEU A 149 -11.30 13.53 3.19
CA LEU A 149 -11.59 13.81 4.60
C LEU A 149 -11.01 15.16 5.02
N LEU A 150 -9.76 15.46 4.66
CA LEU A 150 -9.12 16.74 4.96
C LEU A 150 -9.87 17.91 4.30
N GLN A 151 -10.26 17.76 3.04
CA GLN A 151 -11.06 18.77 2.33
C GLN A 151 -12.41 18.99 3.01
N SER A 152 -13.07 17.91 3.46
CA SER A 152 -14.36 17.99 4.16
C SER A 152 -14.25 18.67 5.54
N MET A 153 -13.12 18.50 6.23
CA MET A 153 -12.85 19.20 7.51
C MET A 153 -12.49 20.67 7.32
N VAL A 154 -11.94 21.05 6.16
CA VAL A 154 -11.62 22.43 5.79
C VAL A 154 -12.88 23.20 5.34
N ASP A 155 -13.80 22.55 4.62
CA ASP A 155 -14.97 23.18 3.99
C ASP A 155 -16.29 22.86 4.74
N VAL A 156 -16.47 23.39 5.95
CA VAL A 156 -17.54 23.07 6.94
C VAL A 156 -19.00 23.38 6.50
N LYS A 157 -19.36 23.48 5.21
CA LYS A 157 -20.79 23.70 4.85
C LYS A 157 -21.31 23.10 3.54
N GLU A 158 -20.46 22.57 2.66
CA GLU A 158 -20.88 22.10 1.32
C GLU A 158 -20.31 20.72 0.93
N ALA A 159 -19.33 20.22 1.69
CA ALA A 159 -18.50 19.07 1.32
C ALA A 159 -19.12 17.68 1.58
N THR A 160 -20.06 17.56 2.51
CA THR A 160 -20.61 16.24 2.93
C THR A 160 -21.31 15.51 1.77
N SER A 161 -21.99 16.25 0.88
CA SER A 161 -22.75 15.66 -0.24
C SER A 161 -21.85 15.13 -1.37
N SER A 162 -20.81 15.88 -1.73
CA SER A 162 -19.91 15.54 -2.84
C SER A 162 -18.92 14.42 -2.49
N ALA A 163 -18.39 14.45 -1.25
CA ALA A 163 -17.53 13.39 -0.74
C ALA A 163 -18.28 12.05 -0.63
N SER A 164 -19.53 12.09 -0.14
CA SER A 164 -20.39 10.89 -0.04
C SER A 164 -20.65 10.25 -1.41
N GLN A 165 -20.93 11.06 -2.43
CA GLN A 165 -21.13 10.58 -3.81
C GLN A 165 -19.87 9.95 -4.42
N THR A 166 -18.70 10.55 -4.16
CA THR A 166 -17.40 10.06 -4.65
C THR A 166 -17.04 8.72 -4.00
N ILE A 167 -17.26 8.59 -2.69
CA ILE A 167 -16.98 7.35 -1.94
C ILE A 167 -17.96 6.24 -2.33
N LYS A 168 -19.24 6.55 -2.57
CA LYS A 168 -20.25 5.57 -3.03
C LYS A 168 -19.88 4.99 -4.41
N THR A 169 -19.32 5.83 -5.29
CA THR A 169 -18.86 5.42 -6.62
C THR A 169 -17.55 4.62 -6.54
N ALA A 170 -16.58 5.08 -5.75
CA ALA A 170 -15.28 4.42 -5.60
C ALA A 170 -15.34 3.08 -4.84
N SER A 171 -16.32 2.89 -3.95
CA SER A 171 -16.53 1.65 -3.19
C SER A 171 -17.50 0.67 -3.85
N GLY A 172 -18.03 0.98 -5.04
CA GLY A 172 -19.04 0.16 -5.72
C GLY A 172 -20.34 0.00 -4.91
N GLY A 173 -20.69 0.99 -4.10
CA GLY A 173 -21.90 0.98 -3.25
C GLY A 173 -21.84 0.05 -2.03
N LYS A 174 -20.68 -0.56 -1.71
CA LYS A 174 -20.54 -1.51 -0.59
C LYS A 174 -20.37 -0.83 0.77
N VAL A 175 -20.11 0.48 0.80
CA VAL A 175 -19.91 1.25 2.03
C VAL A 175 -21.09 2.21 2.19
N ASP A 176 -21.93 1.92 3.19
CA ASP A 176 -23.07 2.76 3.58
C ASP A 176 -22.60 3.82 4.58
N LEU A 177 -22.22 4.97 4.03
CA LEU A 177 -21.68 6.10 4.79
C LEU A 177 -22.73 6.77 5.67
N GLU A 178 -24.02 6.70 5.33
CA GLU A 178 -25.10 7.24 6.18
C GLU A 178 -25.20 6.42 7.47
N GLN A 179 -25.06 5.09 7.37
CA GLN A 179 -24.96 4.25 8.57
C GLN A 179 -23.70 4.49 9.38
N ILE A 180 -22.57 4.74 8.74
CA ILE A 180 -21.30 5.00 9.41
C ILE A 180 -21.35 6.36 10.13
N GLU A 181 -21.85 7.39 9.47
CA GLU A 181 -22.04 8.73 10.03
C GLU A 181 -23.05 8.70 11.18
N LYS A 182 -24.17 7.99 11.02
CA LYS A 182 -25.14 7.80 12.10
C LYS A 182 -24.55 7.06 13.29
N LYS A 183 -23.80 5.98 13.08
CA LYS A 183 -23.14 5.21 14.16
C LYS A 183 -22.03 6.01 14.84
N PHE A 184 -21.32 6.84 14.08
CA PHE A 184 -20.28 7.72 14.61
C PHE A 184 -20.88 8.85 15.46
N ASN A 185 -21.97 9.47 14.99
CA ASN A 185 -22.71 10.46 15.75
C ASN A 185 -23.38 9.85 17.00
N ASP A 186 -23.98 8.67 16.88
CA ASP A 186 -24.53 7.92 18.02
C ASP A 186 -23.41 7.53 19.03
N TYR A 187 -22.18 7.27 18.56
CA TYR A 187 -21.01 7.04 19.40
C TYR A 187 -20.55 8.31 20.12
N LEU A 188 -20.49 9.46 19.44
CA LEU A 188 -20.13 10.74 20.06
C LEU A 188 -21.16 11.18 21.11
N ILE A 189 -22.46 10.98 20.84
CA ILE A 189 -23.55 11.28 21.78
C ILE A 189 -23.48 10.36 23.01
N LYS A 190 -23.17 9.06 22.81
CA LYS A 190 -23.03 8.10 23.93
C LYS A 190 -21.72 8.28 24.72
N ALA A 191 -20.63 8.65 24.06
CA ALA A 191 -19.35 8.97 24.72
C ALA A 191 -19.46 10.26 25.56
N GLY A 192 -20.31 11.21 25.16
CA GLY A 192 -20.65 12.38 25.97
C GLY A 192 -21.53 12.06 27.20
N ALA A 193 -22.28 10.95 27.18
CA ALA A 193 -23.22 10.59 28.25
C ALA A 193 -22.69 9.56 29.26
N ALA A 194 -21.62 8.82 28.97
CA ALA A 194 -21.10 7.78 29.84
C ALA A 194 -19.58 7.92 30.06
N SER A 195 -19.18 8.70 31.06
CA SER A 195 -17.77 8.86 31.46
C SER A 195 -17.18 7.63 32.19
N ALA A 196 -17.70 6.41 31.98
CA ALA A 196 -17.20 5.23 32.67
C ALA A 196 -17.21 3.98 31.78
N LYS A 197 -15.99 3.46 31.55
CA LYS A 197 -15.62 2.18 30.95
C LYS A 197 -15.74 2.05 29.43
N ALA A 198 -14.62 2.39 28.81
CA ALA A 198 -14.12 1.81 27.57
C ALA A 198 -14.41 0.30 27.49
N THR A 199 -15.23 -0.07 26.52
CA THR A 199 -15.18 -1.37 25.86
C THR A 199 -15.10 -1.10 24.35
N ASN A 200 -14.21 -1.83 23.70
CA ASN A 200 -13.44 -1.41 22.53
C ASN A 200 -14.27 -1.07 21.28
N LEU A 201 -13.91 0.03 20.61
CA LEU A 201 -14.32 0.37 19.24
C LEU A 201 -14.07 -0.79 18.26
N TYR A 202 -12.98 -1.54 18.48
CA TYR A 202 -12.63 -2.75 17.75
C TYR A 202 -13.73 -3.84 17.81
N ASP A 203 -14.34 -4.08 18.97
CA ASP A 203 -15.38 -5.12 19.13
C ASP A 203 -16.71 -4.69 18.46
N THR A 204 -16.97 -3.39 18.43
CA THR A 204 -18.15 -2.80 17.76
C THR A 204 -18.01 -2.86 16.24
N ILE A 205 -16.81 -2.62 15.71
CA ILE A 205 -16.53 -2.72 14.27
C ILE A 205 -16.50 -4.20 13.83
N LYS A 206 -15.92 -5.10 14.63
CA LYS A 206 -15.87 -6.54 14.34
C LYS A 206 -17.26 -7.18 14.26
N SER A 207 -18.15 -6.90 15.21
CA SER A 207 -19.51 -7.45 15.21
C SER A 207 -20.40 -6.95 14.06
N ALA A 208 -20.14 -5.75 13.53
CA ALA A 208 -20.81 -5.22 12.35
C ALA A 208 -20.33 -5.86 11.03
N LEU A 209 -19.11 -6.41 11.03
CA LEU A 209 -18.52 -7.09 9.89
C LEU A 209 -18.85 -8.59 9.85
N GLU A 210 -19.08 -9.23 11.01
CA GLU A 210 -19.32 -10.68 11.11
C GLU A 210 -20.81 -11.08 11.00
N LYS A 211 -21.78 -10.20 11.28
CA LYS A 211 -23.22 -10.48 11.03
C LYS A 211 -23.64 -10.14 9.60
N LYS A 212 -23.17 -10.92 8.63
CA LYS A 212 -23.81 -11.00 7.31
C LYS A 212 -23.58 -12.37 6.64
N GLY A 213 -23.71 -13.41 7.44
CA GLY A 213 -23.64 -14.80 7.02
C GLY A 213 -24.70 -15.65 7.71
N GLU A 214 -25.97 -15.23 7.65
CA GLU A 214 -27.18 -16.07 7.62
C GLU A 214 -28.24 -15.36 6.76
#